data_AF-A0A531MG67-F1
#
_entry.id   AF-A0A531MG67-F1
#
_cell.length_a   1.000
_cell.length_b   1.000
_cell.length_c   1.000
_cell.angle_alpha   90.00
_cell.angle_beta   90.00
_cell.angle_gamma   90.00
#
_symmetry.space_group_name_H-M   'P 1'
#
loop_
_entity.id
_entity.type
_entity.pdbx_description
1 polymer ?
#
loop_
_entity_poly.entity_id
_entity_poly.type
_entity_poly.pdbx_seq_one_letter_code
_entity_poly.pdbx_strand_id
1 'polypeptide(L)'
;MENGCSRMQGQRLWSNRRFPGTAPTATTFPTSMPALLWDAIGTEFGGRHELYERNYAGNYENLRIETLNAATATGDLASMQSIVKDCMSEYDLSGWTSSDLINPDDISLVGRGTVQAA
;
A
#
# COMPACT_ATOMS: atom_id res chain seq x y z
N MET A 1 -24.24 -7.59 -52.18
CA MET A 1 -23.96 -6.60 -51.12
C MET A 1 -24.90 -6.69 -49.92
N GLU A 2 -25.99 -7.48 -49.98
CA GLU A 2 -27.00 -7.59 -48.91
C GLU A 2 -26.59 -8.50 -47.73
N ASN A 3 -25.63 -9.40 -47.93
CA ASN A 3 -25.24 -10.41 -46.92
C ASN A 3 -24.44 -9.85 -45.74
N GLY A 4 -23.97 -8.60 -45.81
CA GLY A 4 -23.26 -7.92 -44.72
C GLY A 4 -24.18 -7.31 -43.67
N CYS A 5 -25.38 -6.89 -44.06
CA CYS A 5 -26.33 -6.17 -43.20
C CYS A 5 -26.92 -7.10 -42.12
N SER A 6 -27.35 -8.31 -42.50
CA SER A 6 -27.90 -9.30 -41.55
C SER A 6 -26.86 -9.81 -40.54
N ARG A 7 -25.58 -9.88 -40.94
CA ARG A 7 -24.49 -10.30 -40.04
C ARG A 7 -24.20 -9.24 -38.97
N MET A 8 -24.30 -7.97 -39.35
CA MET A 8 -24.14 -6.82 -38.45
C MET A 8 -25.34 -6.67 -37.50
N GLN A 9 -26.55 -7.03 -37.93
CA GLN A 9 -27.74 -7.11 -37.07
C GLN A 9 -27.63 -8.25 -36.05
N GLY A 10 -27.12 -9.42 -36.46
CA GLY A 10 -26.90 -10.56 -35.56
C GLY A 10 -25.87 -10.30 -34.45
N GLN A 11 -24.78 -9.61 -34.75
CA GLN A 11 -23.78 -9.22 -33.74
C GLN A 11 -24.32 -8.19 -32.74
N ARG A 12 -25.15 -7.24 -33.21
CA ARG A 12 -25.79 -6.21 -32.37
C ARG A 12 -26.82 -6.83 -31.41
N LEU A 13 -27.61 -7.79 -31.90
CA LEU A 13 -28.57 -8.55 -31.07
C LEU A 13 -27.90 -9.50 -30.07
N TRP A 14 -26.74 -10.07 -30.42
CA TRP A 14 -25.98 -10.94 -29.54
C TRP A 14 -25.33 -10.18 -28.38
N SER A 15 -24.76 -9.00 -28.66
CA SER A 15 -24.13 -8.14 -27.64
C SER A 15 -25.15 -7.65 -26.60
N ASN A 16 -26.33 -7.18 -27.02
CA ASN A 16 -27.41 -6.78 -26.12
C ASN A 16 -27.94 -7.93 -25.24
N ARG A 17 -27.82 -9.19 -25.71
CA ARG A 17 -28.32 -10.36 -24.97
C ARG A 17 -27.34 -10.82 -23.88
N ARG A 18 -26.04 -10.59 -24.06
CA ARG A 18 -25.00 -11.02 -23.12
C ARG A 18 -24.77 -10.02 -21.97
N PHE A 19 -25.11 -8.75 -22.17
CA PHE A 19 -25.02 -7.70 -21.16
C PHE A 19 -26.37 -6.97 -21.03
N PRO A 20 -27.31 -7.49 -20.24
CA PRO A 20 -28.64 -6.88 -20.09
C PRO A 20 -28.53 -5.63 -19.23
N GLY A 21 -28.74 -4.44 -19.81
CA GLY A 21 -28.77 -3.17 -19.06
C GLY A 21 -28.51 -1.89 -19.85
N THR A 22 -28.23 -1.97 -21.16
CA THR A 22 -27.91 -0.78 -21.96
C THR A 22 -28.86 -0.67 -23.14
N ALA A 23 -30.02 -0.05 -22.90
CA ALA A 23 -30.86 0.42 -24.00
C ALA A 23 -30.12 1.56 -24.74
N PRO A 24 -30.21 1.65 -26.09
CA PRO A 24 -29.62 2.76 -26.83
C PRO A 24 -30.53 3.98 -26.74
N THR A 25 -30.57 4.63 -25.58
CA THR A 25 -31.05 6.02 -25.47
C THR A 25 -29.87 6.96 -25.71
N ALA A 26 -30.18 8.11 -26.31
CA ALA A 26 -29.23 9.07 -26.87
C ALA A 26 -27.94 9.23 -26.03
N THR A 27 -26.81 9.25 -26.74
CA THR A 27 -25.42 9.42 -26.26
C THR A 27 -24.71 8.12 -25.80
N THR A 28 -23.79 7.67 -26.65
CA THR A 28 -22.84 6.56 -26.50
C THR A 28 -22.04 6.61 -25.17
N PHE A 29 -22.60 6.15 -24.05
CA PHE A 29 -21.88 6.15 -22.76
C PHE A 29 -21.83 4.86 -21.90
N PRO A 30 -22.28 3.66 -22.34
CA PRO A 30 -21.93 2.44 -21.60
C PRO A 30 -20.79 1.61 -22.23
N THR A 31 -20.60 1.66 -23.55
CA THR A 31 -19.50 0.97 -24.24
C THR A 31 -18.24 1.82 -24.34
N SER A 32 -18.39 3.14 -24.31
CA SER A 32 -17.28 4.09 -24.34
C SER A 32 -16.57 4.21 -22.99
N MET A 33 -17.25 3.95 -21.85
CA MET A 33 -16.61 4.06 -20.53
C MET A 33 -15.47 3.04 -20.33
N PRO A 34 -15.65 1.73 -20.61
CA PRO A 34 -14.55 0.78 -20.53
C PRO A 34 -13.48 1.02 -21.61
N ALA A 35 -13.89 1.52 -22.79
CA ALA A 35 -12.97 1.80 -23.88
C ALA A 35 -12.07 3.03 -23.61
N LEU A 36 -12.61 4.09 -23.01
CA LEU A 36 -11.84 5.27 -22.57
C LEU A 36 -10.91 4.93 -21.41
N LEU A 37 -11.36 4.08 -20.47
CA LEU A 37 -10.49 3.57 -19.40
C LEU A 37 -9.34 2.71 -19.94
N TRP A 38 -9.61 1.87 -20.94
CA TRP A 38 -8.59 1.07 -21.61
C TRP A 38 -7.62 1.94 -22.43
N ASP A 39 -8.09 3.02 -23.04
CA ASP A 39 -7.22 3.99 -23.71
C ASP A 39 -6.32 4.76 -22.73
N ALA A 40 -6.81 5.02 -21.51
CA ALA A 40 -6.03 5.69 -20.47
C ALA A 40 -4.94 4.82 -19.83
N ILE A 41 -5.12 3.49 -19.74
CA ILE A 41 -4.24 2.59 -18.97
C ILE A 41 -3.57 1.52 -19.85
N GLY A 42 -4.29 0.95 -20.82
CA GLY A 42 -3.91 -0.28 -21.54
C GLY A 42 -3.31 -0.07 -22.93
N THR A 43 -3.33 1.14 -23.48
CA THR A 43 -2.68 1.45 -24.77
C THR A 43 -1.24 1.88 -24.56
N GLU A 44 -0.41 1.86 -25.62
CA GLU A 44 0.97 2.34 -25.56
C GLU A 44 1.09 3.79 -25.04
N PHE A 45 0.02 4.58 -25.14
CA PHE A 45 -0.06 5.91 -24.56
C PHE A 45 -0.21 5.87 -23.03
N GLY A 46 -1.07 4.99 -22.50
CA GLY A 46 -1.21 4.74 -21.06
C GLY A 46 0.01 4.09 -20.42
N GLY A 47 0.65 3.13 -21.11
CA GLY A 47 1.86 2.46 -20.61
C GLY A 47 3.09 3.37 -20.53
N ARG A 48 3.21 4.37 -21.43
CA ARG A 48 4.25 5.41 -21.29
C ARG A 48 3.93 6.36 -20.13
N HIS A 49 2.66 6.73 -19.94
CA HIS A 49 2.25 7.52 -18.77
C HIS A 49 2.54 6.79 -17.45
N GLU A 50 2.27 5.48 -17.36
CA GLU A 50 2.60 4.68 -16.17
C GLU A 50 4.12 4.70 -15.87
N LEU A 51 4.97 4.61 -16.89
CA LEU A 51 6.42 4.71 -16.73
C LEU A 51 6.89 6.11 -16.35
N TYR A 52 6.23 7.16 -16.85
CA TYR A 52 6.49 8.53 -16.44
C TYR A 52 6.12 8.73 -14.97
N GLU A 53 4.91 8.37 -14.54
CA GLU A 53 4.50 8.56 -13.14
C GLU A 53 5.38 7.78 -12.15
N ARG A 54 5.86 6.59 -12.54
CA ARG A 54 6.75 5.78 -11.68
C ARG A 54 8.16 6.34 -11.52
N ASN A 55 8.69 7.06 -12.52
CA ASN A 55 10.09 7.48 -12.51
C ASN A 55 10.28 9.00 -12.56
N TYR A 56 9.21 9.79 -12.68
CA TYR A 56 9.30 11.25 -12.79
C TYR A 56 9.98 11.88 -11.58
N ALA A 57 9.72 11.34 -10.38
CA ALA A 57 10.28 11.83 -9.13
C ALA A 57 11.63 11.18 -8.76
N GLY A 58 12.23 10.37 -9.65
CA GLY A 58 13.53 9.72 -9.43
C GLY A 58 13.47 8.20 -9.25
N ASN A 59 14.64 7.54 -9.21
CA ASN A 59 14.76 6.11 -8.96
C ASN A 59 14.04 5.73 -7.65
N TYR A 60 13.34 4.58 -7.63
CA TYR A 60 12.51 4.14 -6.50
C TYR A 60 13.27 4.01 -5.18
N GLU A 61 14.59 3.83 -5.24
CA GLU A 61 15.48 3.80 -4.07
C GLU A 61 15.86 5.21 -3.61
N ASN A 62 16.10 6.12 -4.56
CA ASN A 62 16.50 7.49 -4.26
C ASN A 62 15.39 8.26 -3.54
N LEU A 63 14.14 8.06 -3.94
CA LEU A 63 12.98 8.64 -3.27
C LEU A 63 12.90 8.23 -1.78
N ARG A 64 13.23 6.97 -1.45
CA ARG A 64 13.23 6.48 -0.06
C ARG A 64 14.38 7.07 0.75
N ILE A 65 15.53 7.29 0.10
CA ILE A 65 16.70 7.90 0.74
C ILE A 65 16.43 9.39 1.00
N GLU A 66 15.82 10.10 0.05
CA GLU A 66 15.47 11.51 0.20
C GLU A 66 14.44 11.73 1.32
N THR A 67 13.43 10.87 1.44
CA THR A 67 12.48 10.96 2.55
C THR A 67 13.13 10.68 3.90
N LEU A 68 14.04 9.71 3.98
CA LEU A 68 14.83 9.44 5.18
C LEU A 68 15.75 10.61 5.54
N ASN A 69 16.43 11.19 4.55
CA ASN A 69 17.31 12.33 4.75
C ASN A 69 16.52 13.58 5.17
N ALA A 70 15.34 13.80 4.60
CA ALA A 70 14.44 14.87 5.01
C ALA A 70 13.98 14.68 6.47
N ALA A 71 13.55 13.47 6.86
CA ALA A 71 13.19 13.17 8.25
C ALA A 71 14.38 13.30 9.22
N THR A 72 15.59 13.02 8.75
CA THR A 72 16.84 13.23 9.52
C THR A 72 17.14 14.72 9.68
N ALA A 73 16.99 15.51 8.61
CA ALA A 73 17.25 16.96 8.62
C ALA A 73 16.21 17.74 9.44
N THR A 74 14.94 17.34 9.39
CA THR A 74 13.85 17.92 10.20
C THR A 74 13.97 17.56 11.68
N GLY A 75 14.67 16.47 12.01
CA GLY A 75 14.84 15.99 13.39
C GLY A 75 13.74 15.01 13.84
N ASP A 76 12.77 14.71 12.98
CA ASP A 76 11.70 13.73 13.25
C ASP A 76 12.29 12.35 13.57
N LEU A 77 13.34 11.95 12.84
CA LEU A 77 14.03 10.69 13.10
C LEU A 77 14.66 10.66 14.49
N ALA A 78 15.24 11.77 14.94
CA ALA A 78 15.82 11.88 16.28
C ALA A 78 14.72 11.82 17.37
N SER A 79 13.56 12.43 17.12
CA SER A 79 12.41 12.34 18.03
C SER A 79 11.84 10.92 18.13
N MET A 80 11.79 10.18 17.02
CA MET A 80 11.36 8.78 17.04
C MET A 80 12.36 7.91 17.81
N GLN A 81 13.66 8.17 17.63
CA GLN A 81 14.73 7.48 18.36
C GLN A 81 14.73 7.79 19.86
N SER A 82 14.39 9.03 20.26
CA SER A 82 14.34 9.40 21.67
C SER A 82 13.27 8.61 22.42
N ILE A 83 12.09 8.42 21.83
CA ILE A 83 11.01 7.61 22.42
C ILE A 83 11.48 6.17 22.65
N VAL A 84 12.18 5.60 21.68
CA VAL A 84 12.74 4.24 21.82
C VAL A 84 13.81 4.22 22.91
N LYS A 85 14.68 5.23 22.97
CA LYS A 85 15.71 5.33 24.00
C LYS A 85 15.13 5.44 25.40
N ASP A 86 14.07 6.23 25.57
CA ASP A 86 13.39 6.39 26.85
C ASP A 86 12.80 5.04 27.30
N CYS A 87 12.10 4.33 26.39
CA CYS A 87 11.57 3.00 26.67
C CYS A 87 12.66 1.97 27.00
N MET A 88 13.79 1.98 26.27
CA MET A 88 14.92 1.09 26.54
C MET A 88 15.68 1.46 27.83
N SER A 89 15.53 2.68 28.34
CA SER A 89 16.16 3.11 29.59
C SER A 89 15.43 2.63 30.85
N GLU A 90 14.17 2.18 30.70
CA GLU A 90 13.33 1.72 31.79
C GLU A 90 13.65 0.30 32.27
N TYR A 91 14.55 -0.43 31.59
CA TYR A 91 14.98 -1.77 31.99
C TYR A 91 16.45 -2.05 31.69
N ASP A 92 17.03 -2.96 32.46
CA ASP A 92 18.37 -3.54 32.27
C ASP A 92 18.31 -5.07 32.40
N LEU A 93 19.43 -5.76 32.23
CA LEU A 93 19.56 -7.22 32.38
C LEU A 93 19.12 -7.73 33.76
N SER A 94 19.16 -6.87 34.79
CA SER A 94 18.74 -7.20 36.16
C SER A 94 17.27 -6.91 36.47
N GLY A 95 16.49 -6.38 35.52
CA GLY A 95 15.07 -6.05 35.71
C GLY A 95 14.73 -4.60 35.35
N TRP A 96 13.57 -4.14 35.81
CA TRP A 96 13.08 -2.77 35.63
C TRP A 96 13.90 -1.78 36.46
N THR A 97 14.27 -0.64 35.88
CA THR A 97 14.99 0.45 36.55
C THR A 97 14.06 1.50 37.16
N SER A 98 12.81 1.56 36.67
CA SER A 98 11.80 2.51 37.14
C SER A 98 11.12 2.03 38.42
N SER A 99 10.89 2.95 39.36
CA SER A 99 10.36 2.64 40.71
C SER A 99 8.88 2.29 40.75
N ASP A 100 8.16 2.50 39.64
CA ASP A 100 6.74 2.20 39.48
C ASP A 100 6.47 0.78 38.97
N LEU A 101 7.48 0.09 38.43
CA LEU A 101 7.38 -1.27 37.91
C LEU A 101 7.90 -2.30 38.91
N ILE A 102 7.20 -3.43 39.02
CA ILE A 102 7.53 -4.52 39.96
C ILE A 102 8.40 -5.56 39.24
N ASN A 103 9.55 -5.89 39.81
CA ASN A 103 10.42 -6.93 39.29
C ASN A 103 9.81 -8.33 39.50
N PRO A 104 9.91 -9.24 38.50
CA PRO A 104 9.26 -10.56 38.53
C PRO A 104 10.04 -11.61 39.35
N ASP A 105 10.83 -11.20 40.34
CA ASP A 105 11.69 -12.11 41.14
C ASP A 105 10.88 -13.13 41.97
N ASP A 106 9.64 -12.78 42.32
CA ASP A 106 8.74 -13.59 43.14
C ASP A 106 8.01 -14.70 42.33
N ILE A 107 7.73 -14.44 41.07
CA ILE A 107 7.01 -15.33 40.15
C ILE A 107 7.91 -16.07 39.16
N SER A 108 9.14 -15.59 38.92
CA SER A 108 10.04 -16.22 37.95
C SER A 108 10.51 -17.60 38.43
N LEU A 109 10.12 -18.65 37.70
CA LEU A 109 10.51 -20.03 38.03
C LEU A 109 11.95 -20.35 37.63
N VAL A 110 12.54 -19.54 36.74
CA VAL A 110 13.88 -19.74 36.18
C VAL A 110 14.99 -19.36 37.17
N GLY A 111 14.72 -18.47 38.14
CA GLY A 111 15.69 -18.00 39.16
C GLY A 111 15.56 -18.61 40.56
N ARG A 112 14.47 -19.33 40.86
CA ARG A 112 14.19 -19.89 42.20
C ARG A 112 15.21 -20.92 42.71
N GLY A 113 16.13 -21.38 41.87
CA GLY A 113 17.21 -22.31 42.24
C GLY A 113 18.57 -21.67 42.53
N THR A 114 18.77 -20.38 42.23
CA THR A 114 20.12 -19.76 42.26
C THR A 114 20.31 -18.65 43.29
N VAL A 115 19.23 -18.03 43.80
CA VAL A 115 19.33 -16.86 44.71
C VAL A 115 19.14 -17.22 46.21
N GLN A 116 18.57 -18.39 46.53
CA GLN A 116 18.35 -18.83 47.93
C GLN A 116 19.59 -19.50 48.56
N ALA A 117 20.72 -19.57 47.83
CA ALA A 117 21.97 -20.18 48.29
C ALA A 117 23.13 -19.16 48.25
N ALA A 118 22.95 -18.03 48.92
CA ALA A 118 24.04 -17.14 49.34
C ALA A 118 23.58 -16.32 50.55
#